data_AF-A0A6A6QNU8-F1
#
_entry.id   AF-A0A6A6QNU8-F1
#
_cell.length_a   1.000
_cell.length_b   1.000
_cell.length_c   1.000
_cell.angle_alpha   90.00
_cell.angle_beta   90.00
_cell.angle_gamma   90.00
#
_symmetry.space_group_name_H-M   'P 1'
#
loop_
_entity.id
_entity.type
_entity.pdbx_description
1 polymer ?
#
loop_
_entity_poly.entity_id
_entity_poly.type
_entity_poly.pdbx_seq_one_letter_code
_entity_poly.pdbx_strand_id
1 'polypeptide(L)'
;MSSSSSTASSLDNDARSDSSKLQRPKLGSRKSSGTIIIPRDSPHVELKEEEYDESDARTMSPRRSSEEIEKMGQEARQALIEQAKALQASLLEIVDRVEVVRSEHEKLEGGNKFLQSYIGELMQTSKITSTGAAKSKGKGKGRIGAK
;
A
#
# COMPACT_ATOMS: atom_id res chain seq x y z
N MET A 1 -29.37 6.58 -3.85
CA MET A 1 -29.07 5.80 -2.64
C MET A 1 -27.74 6.31 -2.12
N SER A 2 -27.71 6.97 -0.97
CA SER A 2 -26.49 7.60 -0.45
C SER A 2 -26.10 6.95 0.88
N SER A 3 -24.88 6.43 0.87
CA SER A 3 -24.15 5.74 1.93
C SER A 3 -23.68 6.69 3.03
N SER A 4 -23.79 6.27 4.29
CA SER A 4 -23.14 6.93 5.43
C SER A 4 -21.94 6.11 5.90
N SER A 5 -20.75 6.48 5.42
CA SER A 5 -19.45 6.07 5.94
C SER A 5 -19.02 7.02 7.06
N SER A 6 -18.65 6.49 8.22
CA SER A 6 -17.99 7.27 9.28
C SER A 6 -16.51 6.92 9.34
N THR A 7 -15.69 7.75 8.71
CA THR A 7 -14.22 7.81 8.87
C THR A 7 -13.87 8.67 10.08
N ALA A 8 -13.01 8.14 10.95
CA ALA A 8 -12.34 8.92 11.99
C ALA A 8 -11.23 9.76 11.35
N SER A 9 -11.26 11.08 11.55
CA SER A 9 -10.13 11.96 11.26
C SER A 9 -9.98 13.00 12.36
N SER A 10 -8.93 12.85 13.15
CA SER A 10 -8.37 13.88 14.02
C SER A 10 -7.67 14.93 13.15
N LEU A 11 -8.19 16.16 13.15
CA LEU A 11 -7.46 17.33 12.68
C LEU A 11 -7.63 18.43 13.74
N ASP A 12 -6.50 18.81 14.34
CA ASP A 12 -6.31 20.05 15.08
C ASP A 12 -6.89 21.22 14.27
N ASN A 13 -7.81 21.96 14.86
CA ASN A 13 -8.36 23.17 14.27
C ASN A 13 -8.15 24.33 15.24
N ASP A 14 -7.20 25.18 14.85
CA ASP A 14 -6.87 26.44 15.49
C ASP A 14 -8.04 27.45 15.32
N ALA A 15 -8.47 27.98 16.45
CA ALA A 15 -9.15 29.25 16.65
C ALA A 15 -10.11 29.79 15.57
N ARG A 16 -11.39 29.36 15.60
CA ARG A 16 -12.54 30.25 15.30
C ARG A 16 -13.71 29.95 16.24
N SER A 17 -14.15 30.99 16.95
CA SER A 17 -15.14 30.96 18.03
C SER A 17 -16.53 30.57 17.52
N ASP A 18 -17.04 29.45 18.01
CA ASP A 18 -18.43 29.04 17.81
C ASP A 18 -19.18 29.18 19.14
N SER A 19 -19.93 30.28 19.28
CA SER A 19 -20.59 30.75 20.50
C SER A 19 -21.88 30.00 20.85
N SER A 20 -22.11 28.81 20.27
CA SER A 20 -23.31 27.99 20.50
C SER A 20 -23.03 26.61 21.12
N LYS A 21 -21.78 26.27 21.42
CA LYS A 21 -21.44 25.02 22.10
C LYS A 21 -21.59 25.21 23.62
N LEU A 22 -22.64 24.64 24.20
CA LEU A 22 -22.78 24.52 25.66
C LEU A 22 -21.48 23.95 26.23
N GLN A 23 -20.73 24.80 26.92
CA GLN A 23 -19.41 24.44 27.38
C GLN A 23 -19.56 23.43 28.51
N ARG A 24 -19.03 22.21 28.31
CA ARG A 24 -19.12 21.13 29.29
C ARG A 24 -18.58 21.64 30.63
N PRO A 25 -19.34 21.54 31.73
CA PRO A 25 -18.90 22.04 33.02
C PRO A 25 -17.56 21.41 33.39
N LYS A 26 -16.61 22.25 33.82
CA LYS A 26 -15.26 21.80 34.20
C LYS A 26 -15.38 20.81 35.35
N LEU A 27 -14.99 19.56 35.10
CA LEU A 27 -14.90 18.53 36.11
C LEU A 27 -13.86 18.98 37.15
N GLY A 28 -14.32 19.23 38.38
CA GLY A 28 -13.43 19.57 39.49
C GLY A 28 -12.38 18.48 39.67
N SER A 29 -11.16 18.86 40.06
CA SER A 29 -10.07 17.92 40.28
C SER A 29 -10.41 17.03 41.48
N ARG A 30 -10.96 15.84 41.21
CA ARG A 30 -11.13 14.80 42.22
C ARG A 30 -9.82 14.02 42.31
N LYS A 31 -9.38 13.73 43.53
CA LYS A 31 -8.27 12.81 43.79
C LYS A 31 -8.59 11.48 43.09
N SER A 32 -7.61 10.85 42.45
CA SER A 32 -7.87 9.56 41.81
C SER A 32 -8.31 8.57 42.89
N SER A 33 -9.60 8.21 42.88
CA SER A 33 -10.03 6.99 43.55
C SER A 33 -9.30 5.86 42.85
N GLY A 34 -8.53 5.07 43.59
CA GLY A 34 -7.69 4.01 43.04
C GLY A 34 -8.44 3.06 42.10
N THR A 35 -7.69 2.19 41.46
CA THR A 35 -8.17 1.24 40.45
C THR A 35 -9.39 0.45 40.95
N ILE A 36 -10.49 0.51 40.19
CA ILE A 36 -11.76 -0.21 40.45
C ILE A 36 -11.63 -1.72 40.16
N ILE A 37 -10.47 -2.18 39.69
CA ILE A 37 -10.22 -3.56 39.28
C ILE A 37 -10.06 -4.43 40.54
N ILE A 38 -11.08 -5.20 40.85
CA ILE A 38 -11.06 -6.22 41.90
C ILE A 38 -10.69 -7.57 41.25
N PRO A 39 -9.69 -8.31 41.76
CA PRO A 39 -9.38 -9.65 41.28
C PRO A 39 -10.59 -10.58 41.37
N ARG A 40 -10.74 -11.46 40.38
CA ARG A 40 -11.91 -12.35 40.25
C ARG A 40 -12.11 -13.26 41.46
N ASP A 41 -11.02 -13.64 42.13
CA ASP A 41 -11.03 -14.53 43.29
C ASP A 41 -11.16 -13.77 44.63
N SER A 42 -11.43 -12.46 44.59
CA SER A 42 -11.60 -11.65 45.78
C SER A 42 -12.84 -12.11 46.56
N PRO A 43 -12.77 -12.22 47.90
CA PRO A 43 -13.88 -12.69 48.73
C PRO A 43 -15.11 -11.76 48.74
N HIS A 44 -14.98 -10.56 48.14
CA HIS A 44 -16.07 -9.59 47.99
C HIS A 44 -16.73 -9.63 46.60
N VAL A 45 -16.33 -10.56 45.72
CA VAL A 45 -16.94 -10.73 44.38
C VAL A 45 -17.85 -11.95 44.41
N GLU A 46 -19.15 -11.73 44.60
CA GLU A 46 -20.15 -12.79 44.44
C GLU A 46 -20.34 -13.12 42.95
N LEU A 47 -19.62 -14.13 42.46
CA LEU A 47 -19.89 -14.77 41.16
C LEU A 47 -21.01 -15.78 41.33
N LYS A 48 -22.21 -15.31 41.67
CA LYS A 48 -23.39 -16.16 41.70
C LYS A 48 -23.92 -16.29 40.26
N GLU A 49 -24.32 -17.50 39.85
CA GLU A 49 -25.18 -17.63 38.68
C GLU A 49 -26.49 -16.90 39.00
N GLU A 50 -26.62 -15.68 38.47
CA GLU A 50 -27.83 -14.89 38.60
C GLU A 50 -28.90 -15.53 37.72
N GLU A 51 -29.94 -16.05 38.36
CA GLU A 51 -31.17 -16.45 37.70
C GLU A 51 -31.95 -15.18 37.36
N TYR A 52 -32.01 -14.85 36.07
CA TYR A 52 -32.69 -13.66 35.58
C TYR A 52 -34.19 -13.91 35.52
N ASP A 53 -34.96 -12.96 36.06
CA ASP A 53 -36.43 -13.00 36.01
C ASP A 53 -36.95 -12.82 34.57
N GLU A 54 -38.13 -13.38 34.29
CA GLU A 54 -38.82 -13.26 33.01
C GLU A 54 -39.17 -11.80 32.67
N SER A 55 -39.25 -10.93 33.69
CA SER A 55 -39.48 -9.49 33.54
C SER A 55 -38.20 -8.64 33.42
N ASP A 56 -37.00 -9.26 33.43
CA ASP A 56 -35.73 -8.55 33.36
C ASP A 56 -35.53 -7.88 31.98
N ALA A 57 -35.33 -6.57 31.96
CA ALA A 57 -35.02 -5.82 30.75
C ALA A 57 -33.81 -6.37 29.96
N ARG A 58 -32.87 -7.06 30.63
CA ARG A 58 -31.73 -7.74 29.99
C ARG A 58 -32.18 -8.91 29.11
N THR A 59 -33.24 -9.64 29.47
CA THR A 59 -33.81 -10.75 28.69
C THR A 59 -34.74 -10.26 27.57
N MET A 60 -35.26 -9.03 27.70
CA MET A 60 -36.18 -8.39 26.74
C MET A 60 -35.53 -7.75 25.51
N SER A 61 -34.19 -7.68 25.46
CA SER A 61 -33.49 -7.24 24.24
C SER A 61 -33.45 -8.39 23.23
N PRO A 62 -33.79 -8.17 21.94
CA PRO A 62 -33.64 -9.21 20.91
C PRO A 62 -32.19 -9.69 20.85
N ARG A 63 -31.90 -10.82 21.48
CA ARG A 63 -30.63 -11.53 21.34
C ARG A 63 -30.75 -12.36 20.06
N ARG A 64 -29.83 -12.19 19.13
CA ARG A 64 -29.68 -13.16 18.03
C ARG A 64 -29.55 -14.55 18.64
N SER A 65 -30.26 -15.53 18.09
CA SER A 65 -30.12 -16.91 18.57
C SER A 65 -28.65 -17.31 18.47
N SER A 66 -28.17 -18.15 19.38
CA SER A 66 -26.79 -18.67 19.35
C SER A 66 -26.44 -19.28 17.98
N GLU A 67 -27.42 -19.92 17.35
CA GLU A 67 -27.35 -20.47 15.99
C GLU A 67 -27.11 -19.40 14.91
N GLU A 68 -27.79 -18.25 14.97
CA GLU A 68 -27.59 -17.15 14.03
C GLU A 68 -26.19 -16.53 14.18
N ILE A 69 -25.68 -16.43 15.41
CA ILE A 69 -24.33 -15.94 15.70
C ILE A 69 -23.27 -16.88 15.14
N GLU A 70 -23.44 -18.19 15.31
CA GLU A 70 -22.53 -19.19 14.76
C GLU A 70 -22.52 -19.15 13.24
N LYS A 71 -23.70 -19.08 12.61
CA LYS A 71 -23.84 -18.97 11.15
C LYS A 71 -23.12 -17.73 10.59
N MET A 72 -23.34 -16.55 11.18
CA MET A 72 -22.62 -15.34 10.77
C MET A 72 -21.10 -15.48 10.93
N GLY A 73 -20.65 -16.15 11.99
CA GLY A 73 -19.22 -16.44 12.22
C GLY A 73 -18.63 -17.35 11.14
N GLN A 74 -19.37 -18.36 10.70
CA GLN A 74 -18.97 -19.24 9.60
C GLN A 74 -18.95 -18.49 8.26
N GLU A 75 -19.98 -17.69 7.97
CA GLU A 75 -20.05 -16.87 6.75
C GLU A 75 -18.89 -15.86 6.67
N ALA A 76 -18.55 -15.19 7.78
CA ALA A 76 -17.42 -14.26 7.84
C ALA A 76 -16.08 -14.97 7.57
N ARG A 77 -15.88 -16.18 8.12
CA ARG A 77 -14.68 -17.00 7.83
C ARG A 77 -14.63 -17.42 6.37
N GLN A 78 -15.75 -17.85 5.81
CA GLN A 78 -15.86 -18.24 4.41
C GLN A 78 -15.50 -17.08 3.48
N ALA A 79 -16.05 -15.90 3.74
CA ALA A 79 -15.78 -14.68 2.97
C ALA A 79 -14.31 -14.27 3.03
N LEU A 80 -13.67 -14.37 4.21
CA LEU A 80 -12.23 -14.10 4.36
C LEU A 80 -11.38 -15.08 3.55
N ILE A 81 -11.72 -16.37 3.56
CA ILE A 81 -11.03 -17.39 2.78
C ILE A 81 -11.17 -17.12 1.28
N GLU A 82 -12.37 -16.74 0.83
CA GLU A 82 -12.63 -16.42 -0.57
C GLU A 82 -11.85 -15.19 -1.04
N GLN A 83 -11.81 -14.13 -0.23
CA GLN A 83 -10.98 -12.95 -0.51
C GLN A 83 -9.50 -13.29 -0.57
N ALA A 84 -8.99 -14.11 0.36
CA ALA A 84 -7.59 -14.54 0.34
C ALA A 84 -7.26 -15.32 -0.94
N LYS A 85 -8.15 -16.21 -1.40
CA LYS A 85 -7.98 -16.95 -2.66
C LYS A 85 -7.98 -16.02 -3.88
N ALA A 86 -8.90 -15.06 -3.93
CA ALA A 86 -8.96 -14.09 -5.02
C ALA A 86 -7.68 -13.25 -5.09
N LEU A 87 -7.17 -12.79 -3.94
CA LEU A 87 -5.91 -12.06 -3.86
C LEU A 87 -4.73 -12.92 -4.30
N GLN A 88 -4.66 -14.18 -3.88
CA GLN A 88 -3.60 -15.10 -4.30
C GLN A 88 -3.60 -15.32 -5.82
N ALA A 89 -4.77 -15.51 -6.42
CA ALA A 89 -4.91 -15.64 -7.87
C ALA A 89 -4.47 -14.36 -8.61
N SER A 90 -4.87 -13.19 -8.11
CA SER A 90 -4.46 -11.90 -8.66
C SER A 90 -2.94 -11.68 -8.58
N LEU A 91 -2.31 -12.09 -7.48
CA LEU A 91 -0.85 -11.98 -7.32
C LEU A 91 -0.10 -12.89 -8.30
N LEU A 92 -0.57 -14.14 -8.50
CA LEU A 92 0.02 -15.04 -9.49
C LEU A 92 -0.06 -14.46 -10.89
N GLU A 93 -1.22 -13.91 -11.28
CA GLU A 93 -1.38 -13.26 -12.58
C GLU A 93 -0.44 -12.07 -12.77
N ILE A 94 -0.21 -11.26 -11.72
CA ILE A 94 0.75 -10.15 -11.78
C ILE A 94 2.18 -10.66 -11.95
N VAL A 95 2.56 -11.73 -11.25
CA VAL A 95 3.88 -12.35 -11.39
C VAL A 95 4.11 -12.80 -12.84
N ASP A 96 3.16 -13.51 -13.44
CA ASP A 96 3.25 -13.96 -14.82
C ASP A 96 3.44 -12.78 -15.79
N ARG A 97 2.67 -11.69 -15.61
CA ARG A 97 2.80 -10.47 -16.42
C ARG A 97 4.18 -9.82 -16.26
N VAL A 98 4.73 -9.79 -15.05
CA VAL A 98 6.06 -9.24 -14.78
C VAL A 98 7.15 -10.09 -15.45
N GLU A 99 7.02 -11.42 -15.45
CA GLU A 99 7.96 -12.31 -16.13
C GLU A 99 7.97 -12.09 -17.65
N VAL A 100 6.80 -11.91 -18.27
CA VAL A 100 6.70 -11.58 -19.70
C VAL A 100 7.43 -10.26 -19.99
N VAL A 101 7.12 -9.20 -19.26
CA VAL A 101 7.75 -7.88 -19.44
C VAL A 101 9.26 -7.96 -19.21
N ARG A 102 9.72 -8.71 -18.21
CA ARG A 102 11.15 -8.92 -17.96
C ARG A 102 11.84 -9.57 -19.15
N SER A 103 11.24 -10.62 -19.71
CA SER A 103 11.81 -11.33 -20.86
C SER A 103 11.88 -10.46 -22.12
N GLU A 104 10.88 -9.60 -22.33
CA GLU A 104 10.88 -8.63 -23.44
C GLU A 104 11.91 -7.54 -23.23
N HIS A 105 12.04 -7.04 -22.01
CA HIS A 105 13.06 -6.06 -21.65
C HIS A 105 14.47 -6.60 -21.89
N GLU A 106 14.76 -7.85 -21.49
CA GLU A 106 16.05 -8.49 -21.72
C GLU A 106 16.39 -8.59 -23.22
N LYS A 107 15.41 -8.92 -24.06
CA LYS A 107 15.58 -8.95 -25.52
C LYS A 107 15.86 -7.55 -26.08
N LEU A 108 15.10 -6.54 -25.66
CA LEU A 108 15.30 -5.16 -26.10
C LEU A 108 16.65 -4.60 -25.64
N GLU A 109 17.05 -4.90 -24.41
CA GLU A 109 18.35 -4.51 -23.86
C GLU A 109 19.50 -5.18 -24.62
N GLY A 110 19.38 -6.49 -24.91
CA GLY A 110 20.34 -7.22 -25.74
C GLY A 110 20.45 -6.64 -27.15
N GLY A 111 19.32 -6.35 -27.80
CA GLY A 111 19.28 -5.70 -29.10
C GLY A 111 19.90 -4.28 -29.08
N ASN A 112 19.63 -3.50 -28.05
CA ASN A 112 20.19 -2.16 -27.89
C ASN A 112 21.73 -2.22 -27.71
N LYS A 113 22.22 -3.14 -26.87
CA LYS A 113 23.67 -3.41 -26.72
C LYS A 113 24.31 -3.78 -28.06
N PHE A 114 23.68 -4.68 -28.83
CA PHE A 114 24.17 -5.05 -30.15
C PHE A 114 24.26 -3.86 -31.11
N LEU A 115 23.22 -3.04 -31.17
CA LEU A 115 23.21 -1.83 -32.01
C LEU A 115 24.28 -0.83 -31.58
N GLN A 116 24.48 -0.61 -30.28
CA GLN A 116 25.53 0.26 -29.77
C GLN A 116 26.93 -0.24 -30.15
N SER A 117 27.19 -1.54 -29.98
CA SER A 117 28.45 -2.16 -30.40
C SER A 117 28.68 -2.00 -31.91
N TYR A 118 27.67 -2.30 -32.73
CA TYR A 118 27.75 -2.17 -34.19
C TYR A 118 28.03 -0.72 -34.63
N ILE A 119 27.33 0.26 -34.04
CA ILE A 119 27.59 1.67 -34.30
C ILE A 119 29.01 2.05 -33.87
N GLY A 120 29.47 1.58 -32.71
CA GLY A 120 30.83 1.80 -32.24
C GLY A 120 31.89 1.28 -33.21
N GLU A 121 31.75 0.05 -33.68
CA GLU A 121 32.64 -0.56 -34.68
C GLU A 121 32.62 0.19 -36.02
N LEU A 122 31.43 0.57 -36.49
CA LEU A 122 31.27 1.32 -37.74
C LEU A 122 31.91 2.72 -37.66
N MET A 123 31.75 3.40 -36.53
CA MET A 123 32.40 4.69 -36.29
C MET A 123 33.92 4.56 -36.20
N GLN A 124 34.43 3.52 -35.53
CA GLN A 124 35.87 3.27 -35.41
C GLN A 124 36.49 2.97 -36.78
N THR A 125 35.88 2.09 -37.56
CA THR A 125 36.33 1.77 -38.93
C THR A 125 36.23 2.98 -39.87
N SER A 126 35.18 3.80 -39.76
CA SER A 126 35.03 5.05 -40.52
C SER A 126 36.12 6.07 -40.20
N LYS A 127 36.57 6.14 -38.94
CA LYS A 127 37.68 7.02 -38.53
C LYS A 127 39.04 6.56 -39.06
N ILE A 128 39.27 5.24 -39.12
CA ILE A 128 40.51 4.65 -39.63
C ILE A 128 40.59 4.77 -41.18
N THR A 129 39.49 4.52 -41.88
CA THR A 129 39.45 4.57 -43.35
C THR A 129 39.49 5.99 -43.92
N SER A 130 38.87 6.98 -43.25
CA SER A 130 38.93 8.39 -43.67
C SER A 130 40.31 9.03 -43.46
N THR A 131 41.07 8.60 -42.44
CA THR A 131 42.44 9.10 -42.18
C THR A 131 43.50 8.39 -43.03
N GLY A 132 43.23 7.19 -43.54
CA GLY A 132 44.10 6.46 -44.47
C GLY A 132 44.07 6.95 -45.93
N ALA A 133 42.93 7.48 -46.39
CA ALA A 133 42.76 7.93 -47.77
C ALA A 133 43.39 9.32 -48.08
N ALA A 134 43.73 10.11 -47.06
CA ALA A 134 44.24 11.48 -47.23
C ALA A 134 45.76 11.58 -47.50
N LYS A 135 46.53 10.47 -47.47
CA LYS A 135 48.01 10.51 -47.61
C LYS A 135 48.58 10.12 -48.99
N SER A 136 47.77 9.82 -50.01
CA SER A 136 48.33 9.40 -51.32
C SER A 136 48.05 10.29 -52.54
N LYS A 137 47.40 11.45 -52.41
CA LYS A 137 47.15 12.32 -53.58
C LYS A 137 47.61 13.76 -53.38
N GLY A 138 48.86 14.02 -53.73
CA GLY A 138 49.43 15.37 -53.69
C GLY A 138 50.84 15.53 -54.27
N LYS A 139 51.22 14.80 -55.34
CA LYS A 139 52.38 15.16 -56.17
C LYS A 139 51.87 15.94 -57.38
N GLY A 140 52.05 17.26 -57.37
CA GLY A 140 51.52 18.13 -58.43
C GLY A 140 51.92 19.60 -58.33
N LYS A 141 53.19 19.89 -58.64
CA LYS A 141 53.65 21.03 -59.46
C LYS A 141 53.05 22.42 -59.16
N GLY A 142 53.81 23.26 -58.45
CA GLY A 142 53.49 24.67 -58.24
C GLY A 142 54.72 25.58 -58.10
N ARG A 143 55.09 26.19 -59.23
CA ARG A 143 55.73 27.52 -59.38
C ARG A 143 57.17 27.75 -58.91
N ILE A 144 58.04 27.73 -59.93
CA ILE A 144 59.26 28.54 -60.08
C ILE A 144 58.94 30.03 -59.89
N GLY A 145 59.81 30.75 -59.17
CA GLY A 145 59.98 32.19 -59.29
C GLY A 145 59.84 32.98 -57.99
N ALA A 146 60.94 33.16 -57.26
CA ALA A 146 61.16 34.33 -56.42
C ALA A 146 62.66 34.60 -56.22
N LYS A 147 63.05 35.79 -56.67
CA LYS A 147 64.35 36.49 -56.60
C LYS A 147 65.41 36.09 -57.62
#